data_AF-A0A419JJ16-F1
#
_entry.id   AF-A0A419JJ16-F1
#
_cell.length_a   1.000
_cell.length_b   1.000
_cell.length_c   1.000
_cell.angle_alpha   90.00
_cell.angle_beta   90.00
_cell.angle_gamma   90.00
#
_symmetry.space_group_name_H-M   'P 1'
#
loop_
_entity.id
_entity.type
_entity.pdbx_description
1 polymer ?
#
loop_
_entity_poly.entity_id
_entity_poly.type
_entity_poly.pdbx_seq_one_letter_code
_entity_poly.pdbx_strand_id
1 'polypeptide(L)'
;MGEYFDTIICPRIKKIAYSFNWNNGKPQDTNGIGIFFKYYDLEQYEQTLRKAVYKPSHPFVDFDDKSIYQQDVFMKDLKLLNAMKLDYVNNKIKINFDEIYSKIDLAETLSNLTGKWIKKIEKNAVVFKDGSEIDFDNIDFNMIKPLIWW
;
A
#
# COMPACT_ATOMS: atom_id res chain seq x y z
N MET A 1 0.33 -4.97 11.43
CA MET A 1 1.13 -5.12 12.68
C MET A 1 0.32 -4.84 13.97
N GLY A 2 -1.00 -5.05 13.96
CA GLY A 2 -1.90 -5.03 15.13
C GLY A 2 -1.77 -3.83 16.09
N GLU A 3 -2.38 -3.96 17.27
CA GLU A 3 -2.28 -2.96 18.35
C GLU A 3 -0.87 -2.90 18.97
N TYR A 4 -0.01 -3.89 18.68
CA TYR A 4 1.33 -3.99 19.26
C TYR A 4 2.24 -2.83 18.84
N PHE A 5 2.09 -2.35 17.60
CA PHE A 5 2.88 -1.21 17.15
C PHE A 5 2.59 0.04 17.97
N ASP A 6 1.31 0.40 18.12
CA ASP A 6 0.89 1.62 18.82
C ASP A 6 1.08 1.52 20.34
N THR A 7 0.85 0.34 20.92
CA THR A 7 0.90 0.15 22.39
C THR A 7 2.30 -0.12 22.91
N ILE A 8 3.17 -0.77 22.13
CA ILE A 8 4.49 -1.23 22.60
C ILE A 8 5.63 -0.63 21.78
N ILE A 9 5.64 -0.79 20.46
CA ILE A 9 6.80 -0.41 19.63
C ILE A 9 6.98 1.10 19.60
N CYS A 10 5.94 1.86 19.26
CA CYS A 10 5.98 3.31 19.16
C CYS A 10 6.38 3.98 20.50
N PRO A 11 5.80 3.60 21.66
CA PRO A 11 6.25 4.09 22.96
C PRO A 11 7.71 3.74 23.27
N ARG A 12 8.18 2.53 22.91
CA ARG A 12 9.58 2.13 23.13
C ARG A 12 10.55 2.93 22.28
N ILE A 13 10.23 3.14 20.99
CA ILE A 13 11.04 3.97 20.09
C ILE A 13 11.15 5.40 20.64
N LYS A 14 10.03 5.99 21.07
CA LYS A 14 10.01 7.32 21.70
C LYS A 14 10.85 7.38 22.99
N LYS A 15 10.79 6.33 23.83
CA LYS A 15 11.62 6.26 25.04
C LYS A 15 13.11 6.22 24.71
N ILE A 16 13.50 5.36 23.78
CA ILE A 16 14.90 5.24 23.33
C ILE A 16 15.40 6.56 22.75
N ALA A 17 14.57 7.24 21.96
CA ALA A 17 14.90 8.56 21.41
C ALA A 17 15.24 9.58 22.49
N TYR A 18 14.47 9.55 23.58
CA TYR A 18 14.56 10.53 24.66
C TYR A 18 15.74 10.24 25.61
N SER A 19 15.96 8.97 25.96
CA SER A 19 17.05 8.58 26.85
C SER A 19 17.33 7.08 26.75
N PHE A 20 18.59 6.68 26.93
CA PHE A 20 18.94 5.27 27.09
C PHE A 20 18.82 4.80 28.55
N ASN A 21 18.89 5.72 29.52
CA ASN A 21 18.89 5.41 30.94
C ASN A 21 17.53 5.70 31.58
N TRP A 22 16.85 4.65 32.02
CA TRP A 22 15.52 4.71 32.64
C TRP A 22 15.52 3.99 33.99
N ASN A 23 14.91 4.61 34.99
CA ASN A 23 14.66 3.99 36.29
C ASN A 23 13.21 4.24 36.72
N ASN A 24 12.48 3.19 37.11
CA ASN A 24 11.07 3.26 37.50
C ASN A 24 10.18 4.09 36.55
N GLY A 25 10.41 3.94 35.23
CA GLY A 25 9.64 4.65 34.20
C GLY A 25 9.99 6.13 34.02
N LYS A 26 11.04 6.64 34.68
CA LYS A 26 11.53 8.01 34.54
C LYS A 26 12.91 8.04 33.88
N PRO A 27 13.14 8.95 32.91
CA PRO A 27 14.46 9.12 32.31
C PRO A 27 15.44 9.69 33.35
N GLN A 28 16.66 9.17 33.38
CA GLN A 28 17.72 9.65 34.27
C GLN A 28 18.57 10.74 33.61
N ASP A 29 18.68 10.67 32.28
CA ASP A 29 19.44 11.61 31.46
C ASP A 29 18.56 12.18 30.36
N THR A 30 18.91 13.37 29.86
CA THR A 30 18.19 14.06 28.75
C THR A 30 19.03 14.11 27.48
N ASN A 31 19.96 13.16 27.32
CA ASN A 31 20.93 13.12 26.21
C ASN A 31 20.33 12.52 24.93
N GLY A 32 19.01 12.49 24.83
CA GLY A 32 18.28 11.98 23.68
C GLY A 32 18.56 12.78 22.41
N ILE A 33 18.39 12.13 21.28
CA ILE A 33 18.48 12.75 19.95
C ILE A 33 17.04 12.90 19.44
N GLY A 34 16.73 14.02 18.81
CA GLY A 34 15.47 14.16 18.07
C GLY A 34 15.42 13.14 16.94
N ILE A 35 14.49 12.18 17.01
CA ILE A 35 14.30 11.19 15.95
C ILE A 35 13.05 11.52 15.13
N PHE A 36 13.16 11.33 13.82
CA PHE A 36 12.02 11.21 12.93
C PHE A 36 12.05 9.79 12.37
N PHE A 37 10.93 9.08 12.48
CA PHE A 37 10.79 7.75 11.87
C PHE A 37 9.49 7.68 11.11
N LYS A 38 9.55 7.04 9.95
CA LYS A 38 8.41 6.70 9.12
C LYS A 38 8.24 5.19 9.17
N TYR A 39 7.00 4.74 9.22
CA TYR A 39 6.67 3.32 9.13
C TYR A 39 5.62 3.11 8.05
N TYR A 40 5.58 1.90 7.52
CA TYR A 40 4.59 1.45 6.54
C TYR A 40 3.72 0.39 7.18
N ASP A 41 2.41 0.53 7.05
CA ASP A 41 1.49 -0.58 7.28
C ASP A 41 1.19 -1.21 5.92
N LEU A 42 1.48 -2.50 5.81
CA LEU A 42 1.30 -3.29 4.59
C LEU A 42 0.18 -4.29 4.82
N GLU A 43 -0.52 -4.66 3.75
CA GLU A 43 -1.51 -5.73 3.81
C GLU A 43 -0.85 -7.02 4.35
N GLN A 44 -1.43 -7.54 5.43
CA GLN A 44 -0.98 -8.77 6.05
C GLN A 44 -1.71 -9.96 5.43
N TYR A 45 -1.05 -11.12 5.40
CA TYR A 45 -1.62 -12.38 4.90
C TYR A 45 -3.01 -12.70 5.49
N GLU A 46 -3.21 -12.50 6.79
CA GLU A 46 -4.53 -12.70 7.42
C GLU A 46 -5.61 -11.74 6.89
N GLN A 47 -5.24 -10.50 6.57
CA GLN A 47 -6.17 -9.53 6.00
C GLN A 47 -6.55 -9.93 4.57
N THR A 48 -5.58 -10.43 3.80
CA THR A 48 -5.84 -11.01 2.47
C THR A 48 -6.80 -12.19 2.57
N LEU A 49 -6.54 -13.17 3.44
CA LEU A 49 -7.39 -14.34 3.63
C LEU A 49 -8.83 -13.98 4.06
N ARG A 50 -9.02 -12.99 4.94
CA ARG A 50 -10.37 -12.57 5.36
C ARG A 50 -11.20 -11.98 4.23
N LYS A 51 -10.55 -11.44 3.19
CA LYS A 51 -11.20 -10.85 2.02
C LYS A 51 -11.22 -11.79 0.81
N ALA A 52 -10.59 -12.96 0.90
CA ALA A 52 -10.56 -13.93 -0.17
C ALA A 52 -11.96 -14.51 -0.41
N VAL A 53 -12.40 -14.51 -1.67
CA VAL A 53 -13.70 -15.06 -2.07
C VAL A 53 -13.46 -16.30 -2.91
N TYR A 54 -13.76 -17.47 -2.35
CA TYR A 54 -13.65 -18.74 -3.08
C TYR A 54 -14.93 -19.00 -3.87
N LYS A 55 -14.85 -18.93 -5.20
CA LYS A 55 -15.89 -19.46 -6.09
C LYS A 55 -15.33 -20.59 -6.96
N PRO A 56 -16.08 -21.68 -7.17
CA PRO A 56 -15.69 -22.71 -8.12
C PRO A 56 -15.54 -22.07 -9.51
N SER A 57 -14.31 -22.00 -9.99
CA SER A 57 -13.99 -21.48 -11.31
C SER A 57 -12.73 -22.15 -11.81
N HIS A 58 -12.56 -22.22 -13.13
CA HIS A 58 -11.28 -22.63 -13.69
C HIS A 58 -10.23 -21.59 -13.29
N PRO A 59 -9.10 -21.99 -12.67
CA PRO A 59 -8.10 -21.06 -12.13
C PRO A 59 -7.43 -20.20 -13.20
N PHE A 60 -7.47 -20.66 -14.45
CA PHE A 60 -6.91 -19.97 -15.60
C PHE A 60 -8.01 -19.34 -16.45
N VAL A 61 -7.67 -18.28 -17.17
CA VAL A 61 -8.52 -17.72 -18.22
C VAL A 61 -8.09 -18.40 -19.52
N ASP A 62 -9.04 -18.85 -20.34
CA ASP A 62 -8.70 -19.35 -21.68
C ASP A 62 -8.27 -18.17 -22.56
N PHE A 63 -6.97 -17.87 -22.50
CA PHE A 63 -6.29 -17.03 -23.47
C PHE A 63 -5.63 -17.99 -24.47
N ASP A 64 -6.18 -18.05 -25.69
CA ASP A 64 -5.74 -18.95 -26.77
C ASP A 64 -4.23 -18.84 -27.09
N ASP A 65 -3.59 -17.76 -26.63
CA ASP A 65 -2.23 -17.34 -26.90
C ASP A 65 -1.25 -17.49 -25.70
N LYS A 66 -1.71 -17.90 -24.49
CA LYS A 66 -0.84 -17.96 -23.29
C LYS A 66 -0.88 -19.31 -22.56
N SER A 67 0.30 -19.90 -22.36
CA SER A 67 0.45 -21.11 -21.53
C SER A 67 0.03 -20.86 -20.07
N ILE A 68 -0.43 -21.91 -19.39
CA ILE A 68 -0.85 -21.87 -17.97
C ILE A 68 0.20 -21.27 -17.02
N TYR A 69 1.51 -21.41 -17.34
CA TYR A 69 2.60 -20.91 -16.49
C TYR A 69 2.86 -19.40 -16.65
N GLN A 70 2.30 -18.78 -17.70
CA GLN A 70 2.40 -17.34 -17.95
C GLN A 70 1.15 -16.60 -17.50
N GLN A 71 0.15 -17.32 -16.99
CA GLN A 71 -1.09 -16.75 -16.53
C GLN A 71 -1.05 -16.49 -15.04
N ASP A 72 -1.58 -15.35 -14.66
CA ASP A 72 -1.76 -14.97 -13.28
C ASP A 72 -3.06 -15.59 -12.75
N VAL A 73 -2.93 -16.51 -11.79
CA VAL A 73 -4.02 -17.29 -11.16
C VAL A 73 -5.04 -16.36 -10.50
N PHE A 74 -4.63 -15.14 -10.18
CA PHE A 74 -5.38 -14.16 -9.42
C PHE A 74 -6.12 -13.14 -10.30
N MET A 75 -6.11 -13.32 -11.62
CA MET A 75 -6.82 -12.44 -12.57
C MET A 75 -8.34 -12.46 -12.39
N LYS A 76 -8.91 -13.53 -11.82
CA LYS A 76 -10.36 -13.68 -11.58
C LYS A 76 -10.80 -13.27 -10.18
N ASP A 77 -9.95 -12.58 -9.42
CA ASP A 77 -10.29 -12.25 -8.04
C ASP A 77 -11.46 -11.26 -7.94
N LEU A 78 -12.47 -11.68 -7.21
CA LEU A 78 -13.72 -10.93 -7.02
C LEU A 78 -13.56 -9.74 -6.08
N LYS A 79 -12.55 -9.74 -5.22
CA LYS A 79 -12.19 -8.61 -4.35
C LYS A 79 -11.83 -7.39 -5.20
N LEU A 80 -11.03 -7.57 -6.25
CA LEU A 80 -10.69 -6.48 -7.17
C LEU A 80 -11.93 -5.95 -7.88
N LEU A 81 -12.79 -6.86 -8.35
CA LEU A 81 -14.01 -6.50 -9.08
C LEU A 81 -14.90 -5.54 -8.28
N ASN A 82 -14.94 -5.69 -6.95
CA ASN A 82 -15.71 -4.78 -6.10
C ASN A 82 -15.17 -3.35 -6.13
N ALA A 83 -13.84 -3.17 -6.13
CA ALA A 83 -13.18 -1.87 -6.08
C ALA A 83 -12.94 -1.25 -7.48
N MET A 84 -13.24 -1.99 -8.55
CA MET A 84 -12.92 -1.62 -9.93
C MET A 84 -14.16 -1.07 -10.65
N LYS A 85 -14.00 0.08 -11.31
CA LYS A 85 -15.00 0.68 -12.20
C LYS A 85 -14.46 0.72 -13.62
N LEU A 86 -15.21 0.13 -14.54
CA LEU A 86 -14.87 0.09 -15.96
C LEU A 86 -15.50 1.28 -16.67
N ASP A 87 -14.65 2.09 -17.31
CA ASP A 87 -15.07 3.12 -18.25
C ASP A 87 -14.93 2.55 -19.67
N TYR A 88 -16.01 1.97 -20.18
CA TYR A 88 -16.06 1.37 -21.51
C TYR A 88 -15.88 2.39 -22.64
N VAL A 89 -16.21 3.67 -22.40
CA VAL A 89 -16.13 4.72 -23.43
C VAL A 89 -14.68 5.11 -23.66
N ASN A 90 -13.91 5.26 -22.58
CA ASN A 90 -12.51 5.67 -22.65
C ASN A 90 -11.52 4.49 -22.61
N ASN A 91 -12.02 3.26 -22.52
CA ASN A 91 -11.24 2.04 -22.30
C ASN A 91 -10.29 2.18 -21.10
N LYS A 92 -10.79 2.77 -20.01
CA LYS A 92 -10.01 3.02 -18.78
C LYS A 92 -10.59 2.25 -17.61
N ILE A 93 -9.71 1.90 -16.70
CA ILE A 93 -10.02 1.25 -15.44
C ILE A 93 -9.81 2.28 -14.34
N LYS A 94 -10.82 2.52 -13.51
CA LYS A 94 -10.70 3.33 -12.31
C LYS A 94 -10.79 2.42 -11.09
N ILE A 95 -9.89 2.61 -10.14
CA ILE A 95 -9.90 1.87 -8.88
C ILE A 95 -10.32 2.80 -7.76
N ASN A 96 -11.32 2.37 -6.98
CA ASN A 96 -11.64 3.01 -5.72
C ASN A 96 -10.75 2.42 -4.62
N PHE A 97 -9.65 3.11 -4.31
CA PHE A 97 -8.69 2.64 -3.31
C PHE A 97 -9.29 2.52 -1.91
N ASP A 98 -10.25 3.38 -1.55
CA ASP A 98 -10.92 3.34 -0.25
C ASP A 98 -11.76 2.07 -0.05
N GLU A 99 -12.25 1.46 -1.14
CA GLU A 99 -12.95 0.16 -1.10
C GLU A 99 -11.97 -1.01 -0.91
N ILE A 100 -10.70 -0.84 -1.30
CA ILE A 100 -9.66 -1.84 -1.05
C ILE A 100 -9.20 -1.74 0.41
N TYR A 101 -8.65 -0.59 0.81
CA TYR A 101 -8.27 -0.27 2.18
C TYR A 101 -8.41 1.23 2.44
N SER A 102 -8.89 1.61 3.61
CA SER A 102 -8.97 3.01 4.01
C SER A 102 -7.58 3.61 4.23
N LYS A 103 -7.40 4.89 3.87
CA LYS A 103 -6.20 5.70 4.18
C LYS A 103 -4.90 5.18 3.54
N ILE A 104 -4.97 4.66 2.32
CA ILE A 104 -3.78 4.35 1.53
C ILE A 104 -3.02 5.64 1.20
N ASP A 105 -1.71 5.66 1.47
CA ASP A 105 -0.82 6.75 1.05
C ASP A 105 -0.38 6.54 -0.41
N LEU A 106 -1.21 7.03 -1.35
CA LEU A 106 -0.95 6.88 -2.78
C LEU A 106 0.37 7.53 -3.22
N ALA A 107 0.72 8.68 -2.64
CA ALA A 107 1.94 9.39 -3.02
C ALA A 107 3.18 8.54 -2.72
N GLU A 108 3.25 7.98 -1.51
CA GLU A 108 4.38 7.15 -1.12
C GLU A 108 4.36 5.79 -1.83
N THR A 109 3.19 5.19 -2.02
CA THR A 109 3.06 3.95 -2.79
C THR A 109 3.61 4.12 -4.21
N LEU A 110 3.26 5.22 -4.90
CA LEU A 110 3.76 5.51 -6.24
C LEU A 110 5.26 5.81 -6.24
N SER A 111 5.77 6.52 -5.22
CA SER A 111 7.21 6.74 -5.02
C SER A 111 7.97 5.42 -4.89
N ASN A 112 7.48 4.51 -4.05
CA ASN A 112 8.11 3.20 -3.83
C ASN A 112 8.03 2.31 -5.07
N LEU A 113 6.92 2.33 -5.80
CA LEU A 113 6.74 1.55 -7.02
C LEU A 113 7.63 2.03 -8.17
N THR A 114 7.72 3.35 -8.36
CA THR A 114 8.47 3.95 -9.47
C THR A 114 9.94 4.20 -9.14
N GLY A 115 10.32 4.13 -7.86
CA GLY A 115 11.65 4.52 -7.37
C GLY A 115 11.91 6.02 -7.43
N LYS A 116 10.89 6.84 -7.67
CA LYS A 116 11.01 8.29 -7.86
C LYS A 116 10.80 9.03 -6.56
N TRP A 117 11.70 9.94 -6.25
CA TRP A 117 11.60 10.79 -5.07
C TRP A 117 10.49 11.82 -5.22
N ILE A 118 9.64 11.92 -4.20
CA ILE A 118 8.60 12.95 -4.14
C ILE A 118 9.24 14.32 -4.00
N LYS A 119 8.78 15.28 -4.80
CA LYS A 119 9.12 16.70 -4.70
C LYS A 119 8.04 17.45 -3.93
N LYS A 120 6.77 17.19 -4.24
CA LYS A 120 5.61 17.82 -3.61
C LYS A 120 4.40 16.89 -3.69
N ILE A 121 3.58 16.90 -2.63
CA ILE A 121 2.27 16.25 -2.61
C ILE A 121 1.21 17.35 -2.71
N GLU A 122 0.31 17.23 -3.67
CA GLU A 122 -0.82 18.12 -3.86
C GLU A 122 -2.11 17.46 -3.37
N LYS A 123 -3.24 18.16 -3.45
CA LYS A 123 -4.52 17.62 -2.98
C LYS A 123 -4.94 16.36 -3.73
N ASN A 124 -4.68 16.31 -5.04
CA ASN A 124 -5.11 15.22 -5.92
C ASN A 124 -3.99 14.63 -6.78
N ALA A 125 -2.74 14.97 -6.50
CA ALA A 125 -1.62 14.52 -7.34
C ALA A 125 -0.32 14.46 -6.54
N VAL A 126 0.65 13.73 -7.07
CA VAL A 126 2.03 13.71 -6.59
C VAL A 126 2.98 14.18 -7.71
N VAL A 127 3.87 15.11 -7.36
CA VAL A 127 4.91 15.63 -8.26
C VAL A 127 6.25 15.08 -7.81
N PHE A 128 6.97 14.42 -8.71
CA PHE A 128 8.28 13.82 -8.47
C PHE A 128 9.43 14.78 -8.81
N LYS A 129 10.63 14.48 -8.32
CA LYS A 129 11.83 15.31 -8.54
C LYS A 129 12.26 15.39 -10.01
N ASP A 130 11.95 14.37 -10.81
CA ASP A 130 12.22 14.34 -12.25
C ASP A 130 11.23 15.19 -13.07
N GLY A 131 10.25 15.82 -12.40
CA GLY A 131 9.22 16.64 -13.05
C GLY A 131 7.99 15.86 -13.50
N SER A 132 7.97 14.53 -13.34
CA SER A 132 6.76 13.74 -13.62
C SER A 132 5.69 13.97 -12.55
N GLU A 133 4.43 13.93 -12.97
CA GLU A 133 3.26 14.14 -12.12
C GLU A 133 2.25 13.01 -12.35
N ILE A 134 1.65 12.52 -11.26
CA ILE A 134 0.61 11.50 -11.31
C ILE A 134 -0.62 11.97 -10.52
N ASP A 135 -1.75 12.04 -11.20
CA ASP A 135 -3.08 12.34 -10.63
C ASP A 135 -3.66 11.08 -9.96
N PHE A 136 -4.14 11.23 -8.73
CA PHE A 136 -4.70 10.14 -7.93
C PHE A 136 -6.02 9.60 -8.50
N ASP A 137 -6.80 10.42 -9.20
CA ASP A 137 -8.06 9.99 -9.82
C ASP A 137 -7.85 9.21 -11.13
N ASN A 138 -6.65 9.31 -11.71
CA ASN A 138 -6.32 8.81 -13.04
C ASN A 138 -5.02 7.99 -13.06
N ILE A 139 -4.80 7.18 -12.02
CA ILE A 139 -3.66 6.25 -11.96
C ILE A 139 -3.85 5.12 -12.97
N ASP A 140 -2.80 4.85 -13.78
CA ASP A 140 -2.80 3.72 -14.71
C ASP A 140 -2.87 2.39 -13.96
N PHE A 141 -3.91 1.60 -14.26
CA PHE A 141 -4.10 0.27 -13.69
C PHE A 141 -2.89 -0.65 -13.93
N ASN A 142 -2.30 -0.61 -15.12
CA ASN A 142 -1.17 -1.50 -15.43
C ASN A 142 0.05 -1.22 -14.56
N MET A 143 0.21 0.02 -14.13
CA MET A 143 1.28 0.43 -13.25
C MET A 143 1.06 -0.13 -11.84
N ILE A 144 -0.15 -0.01 -11.29
CA ILE A 144 -0.46 -0.47 -9.92
C ILE A 144 -0.77 -1.95 -9.81
N LYS A 145 -1.14 -2.62 -10.91
CA LYS A 145 -1.51 -4.04 -10.93
C LYS A 145 -0.53 -4.95 -10.17
N PRO A 146 0.81 -4.80 -10.29
CA PRO A 146 1.76 -5.64 -9.56
C PRO A 146 1.72 -5.47 -8.04
N LEU A 147 1.20 -4.35 -7.54
CA LEU A 147 1.04 -4.11 -6.11
C LEU A 147 -0.19 -4.80 -5.52
N ILE A 148 -1.15 -5.14 -6.39
CA ILE A 148 -2.39 -5.74 -5.94
C ILE A 148 -2.26 -7.26 -6.06
N TRP A 149 -1.72 -7.82 -4.99
CA TRP A 149 -1.53 -9.26 -4.83
C TRP A 149 -2.59 -9.79 -3.87
N TRP A 150 -3.35 -10.76 -4.33
CA TRP A 150 -4.23 -11.64 -3.54
C TRP A 150 -3.92 -13.07 -3.96
#